data_AF-A9AAF3-F1
#
_entry.id   AF-A9AAF3-F1
#
_cell.length_a   1.000
_cell.length_b   1.000
_cell.length_c   1.000
_cell.angle_alpha   90.00
_cell.angle_beta   90.00
_cell.angle_gamma   90.00
#
_symmetry.space_group_name_H-M   'P 1'
#
loop_
_entity.id
_entity.type
_entity.pdbx_description
1 polymer ?
#
loop_
_entity_poly.entity_id
_entity_poly.type
_entity_poly.pdbx_seq_one_letter_code
_entity_poly.pdbx_strand_id
1 'polypeptide(L)'
;MITTNHPLSEALKDIENFKLSLADYFKDKDVFPIKNKVELGSTLPCGISMPCGELEAGELVKFLNDSEFPIKNAEDLAIKLSKSCSIQ
;
A
#
# COMPACT_ATOMS: atom_id res chain seq x y z
N MET A 1 9.44 5.95 24.24
CA MET A 1 8.22 6.59 23.71
C MET A 1 8.63 7.39 22.49
N ILE A 2 8.43 6.86 21.29
CA ILE A 2 8.70 7.60 20.05
C ILE A 2 7.33 8.04 19.53
N THR A 3 6.96 9.28 19.85
CA THR A 3 5.83 9.94 19.19
C THR A 3 6.37 10.46 17.87
N THR A 4 6.33 9.63 16.84
CA THR A 4 6.65 10.06 15.47
C THR A 4 5.47 10.92 15.00
N ASN A 5 5.46 12.17 15.45
CA ASN A 5 4.74 13.24 14.78
C ASN A 5 5.52 13.53 13.49
N HIS A 6 5.53 12.59 12.54
CA HIS A 6 5.83 13.00 11.17
C HIS A 6 4.72 13.97 10.80
N PRO A 7 5.05 15.24 10.47
CA PRO A 7 4.04 16.19 10.08
C PRO A 7 3.23 15.53 8.97
N LEU A 8 1.91 15.57 9.10
CA LEU A 8 0.96 14.89 8.22
C LEU A 8 1.30 15.11 6.73
N SER A 9 1.86 16.28 6.39
CA SER A 9 2.36 16.63 5.05
C SER A 9 3.53 15.78 4.53
N GLU A 10 4.48 15.38 5.38
CA GLU A 10 5.58 14.48 4.97
C GLU A 10 5.04 13.07 4.75
N ALA A 11 4.20 12.56 5.67
CA ALA A 11 3.54 11.27 5.48
C ALA A 11 2.68 11.23 4.21
N LEU A 12 1.94 12.29 3.91
CA LEU A 12 1.16 12.41 2.67
C LEU A 12 2.04 12.38 1.41
N LYS A 13 3.18 13.09 1.43
CA LYS A 13 4.13 13.12 0.31
C LYS A 13 4.82 11.77 0.09
N ASP A 14 5.10 11.04 1.16
CA ASP A 14 5.58 9.66 1.08
C ASP A 14 4.50 8.71 0.56
N ILE A 15 3.22 8.89 0.92
CA ILE A 15 2.10 8.10 0.37
C ILE A 15 1.97 8.35 -1.14
N GLU A 16 2.11 9.60 -1.58
CA GLU A 16 2.06 9.92 -3.01
C GLU A 16 3.24 9.30 -3.78
N ASN A 17 4.46 9.37 -3.24
CA ASN A 17 5.63 8.69 -3.84
C ASN A 17 5.49 7.17 -3.84
N PHE A 18 4.89 6.61 -2.78
CA PHE A 18 4.57 5.19 -2.69
C PHE A 18 3.57 4.78 -3.76
N LYS A 19 2.49 5.56 -3.94
CA LYS A 19 1.48 5.33 -4.99
C LYS A 19 2.13 5.39 -6.38
N LEU A 20 2.97 6.40 -6.64
CA LEU A 20 3.68 6.54 -7.90
C LEU A 20 4.63 5.37 -8.15
N SER A 21 5.38 4.93 -7.12
CA SER A 21 6.30 3.79 -7.22
C SER A 21 5.57 2.47 -7.46
N LEU A 22 4.43 2.24 -6.80
CA LEU A 22 3.59 1.08 -7.09
C LEU A 22 3.00 1.14 -8.49
N ALA A 23 2.48 2.29 -8.90
CA ALA A 23 1.91 2.48 -10.23
C ALA A 23 2.96 2.25 -11.33
N ASP A 24 4.18 2.74 -11.15
CA ASP A 24 5.29 2.51 -12.07
C ASP A 24 5.77 1.05 -12.05
N TYR A 25 5.92 0.45 -10.86
CA TYR A 25 6.32 -0.96 -10.72
C TYR A 25 5.31 -1.93 -11.35
N PHE A 26 4.01 -1.60 -11.27
CA PHE A 26 2.95 -2.41 -11.86
C PHE A 26 2.56 -2.00 -13.29
N LYS A 27 3.02 -0.86 -13.80
CA LYS A 27 2.71 -0.40 -15.17
C LYS A 27 3.15 -1.40 -16.24
N ASP A 28 4.31 -2.02 -16.05
CA ASP A 28 4.87 -3.02 -16.96
C ASP A 28 4.56 -4.47 -16.51
N LYS A 29 3.79 -4.64 -15.43
CA LYS A 29 3.41 -5.95 -14.90
C LYS A 29 1.90 -6.16 -15.01
N ASP A 30 1.51 -7.15 -15.82
CA ASP A 30 0.12 -7.60 -15.93
C ASP A 30 -0.28 -8.45 -14.70
N VAL A 31 -0.20 -7.84 -13.51
CA VAL A 31 -0.56 -8.47 -12.22
C VAL A 31 -1.99 -8.12 -11.80
N PHE A 32 -2.60 -7.12 -12.44
CA PHE A 32 -3.97 -6.74 -12.20
C PHE A 32 -4.92 -7.50 -13.15
N PRO A 33 -6.12 -7.89 -12.69
CA PRO A 33 -6.68 -7.60 -11.38
C PRO A 33 -6.18 -8.58 -10.30
N ILE A 34 -5.74 -8.04 -9.17
CA ILE A 34 -5.27 -8.86 -8.04
C ILE A 34 -6.50 -9.42 -7.34
N LYS A 35 -6.59 -10.76 -7.26
CA LYS A 35 -7.82 -11.45 -6.80
C LYS A 35 -7.89 -11.65 -5.30
N ASN A 36 -6.75 -11.64 -4.61
CA ASN A 36 -6.68 -11.92 -3.19
C ASN A 36 -5.40 -11.33 -2.57
N LYS A 37 -5.39 -11.31 -1.24
CA LYS A 37 -4.28 -10.82 -0.41
C LYS A 37 -2.96 -11.58 -0.62
N VAL A 38 -2.98 -12.86 -0.96
CA VAL A 38 -1.75 -13.65 -1.17
C VAL A 38 -1.04 -13.18 -2.44
N GLU A 39 -1.79 -12.99 -3.52
CA GLU A 39 -1.25 -12.43 -4.77
C GLU A 39 -0.78 -11.00 -4.56
N LEU A 40 -1.52 -10.19 -3.81
CA LEU A 40 -1.08 -8.84 -3.50
C LEU A 40 0.24 -8.81 -2.72
N GLY A 41 0.36 -9.62 -1.67
CA GLY A 41 1.59 -9.68 -0.85
C GLY A 41 2.79 -10.21 -1.64
N SER A 42 2.56 -11.07 -2.63
CA SER A 42 3.62 -11.61 -3.50
C SER A 42 4.00 -10.68 -4.65
N THR A 43 3.08 -9.83 -5.09
CA THR A 43 3.30 -8.88 -6.18
C THR A 43 3.85 -7.55 -5.69
N LEU A 44 3.55 -7.15 -4.45
CA LEU A 44 4.14 -5.97 -3.84
C LEU A 44 5.66 -6.11 -3.73
N PRO A 45 6.42 -5.04 -4.04
CA PRO A 45 7.85 -5.02 -3.82
C PRO A 45 8.15 -5.13 -2.31
N CYS A 46 8.93 -6.16 -1.93
CA CYS A 46 9.45 -6.29 -0.56
C CYS A 46 10.41 -5.13 -0.25
N GLY A 47 10.38 -4.62 0.99
CA GLY A 47 11.24 -3.53 1.43
C GLY A 47 10.71 -2.12 1.14
N ILE A 48 9.49 -1.99 0.62
CA ILE A 48 8.80 -0.70 0.64
C ILE A 48 7.98 -0.59 1.93
N SER A 49 8.51 0.19 2.87
CA SER A 49 7.79 0.62 4.06
C SER A 49 6.81 1.72 3.67
N MET A 50 5.54 1.56 4.04
CA MET A 50 4.57 2.63 3.84
C MET A 50 4.77 3.65 4.97
N PRO A 51 4.68 4.97 4.73
CA PRO A 51 4.82 5.99 5.78
C PRO A 51 3.73 5.96 6.86
N CYS A 52 2.79 5.02 6.75
CA CYS A 52 1.69 4.78 7.66
C CYS A 52 2.08 4.07 8.97
N GLY A 53 3.37 3.88 9.23
CA GLY A 53 3.91 3.27 10.43
C GLY A 53 5.20 2.50 10.14
N GLU A 54 5.69 1.72 11.11
CA GLU A 54 6.82 0.80 10.91
C GLU A 54 6.44 -0.47 10.10
N LEU A 55 5.22 -0.55 9.58
CA LEU A 55 4.71 -1.71 8.85
C LEU A 55 5.07 -1.65 7.36
N GLU A 56 5.60 -2.77 6.86
CA GLU A 56 5.85 -2.95 5.43
C GLU A 56 4.54 -3.02 4.63
N ALA A 57 4.60 -2.61 3.36
CA ALA A 57 3.46 -2.72 2.46
C ALA A 57 2.88 -4.15 2.40
N GLY A 58 3.74 -5.17 2.49
CA GLY A 58 3.33 -6.59 2.54
C GLY A 58 2.55 -6.97 3.81
N GLU A 59 2.82 -6.30 4.94
CA GLU A 59 2.04 -6.50 6.17
C GLU A 59 0.68 -5.81 6.09
N LEU A 60 0.60 -4.64 5.44
CA LEU A 60 -0.66 -3.92 5.23
C LEU A 60 -1.67 -4.71 4.41
N VAL A 61 -1.20 -5.61 3.55
CA VAL A 61 -2.06 -6.55 2.83
C VAL A 61 -2.87 -7.47 3.75
N LYS A 62 -2.35 -7.78 4.94
CA LYS A 62 -3.09 -8.55 5.96
C LYS A 62 -4.27 -7.76 6.55
N PHE A 63 -4.19 -6.43 6.51
CA PHE A 63 -5.25 -5.53 6.97
C PHE A 63 -6.30 -5.26 5.89
N LEU A 64 -6.10 -5.73 4.66
CA LEU A 64 -7.12 -5.72 3.62
C LEU A 64 -8.06 -6.90 3.80
N ASN A 65 -9.35 -6.61 3.75
CA ASN A 65 -10.39 -7.64 3.77
C ASN A 65 -10.63 -8.19 2.36
N ASP A 66 -11.18 -9.41 2.27
CA ASP A 66 -11.52 -10.04 0.99
C ASP A 66 -12.53 -9.19 0.17
N SER A 67 -13.33 -8.34 0.82
CA SER A 67 -14.24 -7.38 0.17
C SER A 67 -13.51 -6.28 -0.63
N GLU A 68 -12.24 -6.04 -0.34
CA GLU A 68 -11.44 -5.06 -1.06
C GLU A 68 -10.91 -5.62 -2.38
N PHE A 69 -11.04 -6.93 -2.62
CA PHE A 69 -10.66 -7.61 -3.84
C PHE A 69 -11.87 -7.84 -4.78
N PRO A 70 -11.68 -7.91 -6.10
CA PRO A 70 -10.40 -7.81 -6.81
C PRO A 70 -9.95 -6.36 -7.02
N ILE A 71 -8.65 -6.11 -6.80
CA ILE A 71 -8.06 -4.81 -7.01
C ILE A 71 -7.80 -4.62 -8.50
N LYS A 72 -8.32 -3.54 -9.06
CA LYS A 72 -8.36 -3.34 -10.52
C LYS A 72 -7.09 -2.74 -11.09
N ASN A 73 -6.39 -1.94 -10.30
CA ASN A 73 -5.19 -1.22 -10.72
C ASN A 73 -4.41 -0.70 -9.49
N ALA A 74 -3.21 -0.18 -9.73
CA ALA A 74 -2.32 0.29 -8.68
C ALA A 74 -2.88 1.50 -7.89
N GLU A 75 -3.72 2.31 -8.53
CA GLU A 75 -4.38 3.42 -7.85
C GLU A 75 -5.43 2.92 -6.84
N ASP A 76 -6.27 1.98 -7.26
CA ASP A 76 -7.25 1.30 -6.39
C ASP A 76 -6.53 0.59 -5.23
N LEU A 77 -5.38 -0.06 -5.50
CA LEU A 77 -4.53 -0.64 -4.46
C LEU A 77 -4.06 0.40 -3.44
N ALA A 78 -3.48 1.50 -3.92
CA ALA A 78 -2.91 2.52 -3.06
C ALA A 78 -3.98 3.18 -2.19
N ILE A 79 -5.18 3.44 -2.73
CA ILE A 79 -6.32 3.97 -1.97
C ILE A 79 -6.75 2.98 -0.89
N LYS A 80 -6.82 1.68 -1.20
CA LYS A 80 -7.22 0.63 -0.26
C LYS A 80 -6.20 0.45 0.87
N LEU A 81 -4.90 0.39 0.53
CA LEU A 81 -3.82 0.35 1.52
C LEU A 81 -3.80 1.63 2.38
N SER A 82 -4.00 2.80 1.78
CA SER A 82 -4.08 4.08 2.50
C SER A 82 -5.29 4.14 3.44
N LYS A 83 -6.42 3.53 3.06
CA LYS A 83 -7.58 3.35 3.94
C LYS A 83 -7.30 2.42 5.11
N SER A 84 -6.64 1.27 4.88
CA SER A 84 -6.20 0.39 5.98
C SER A 84 -5.14 1.03 6.87
N CYS A 85 -4.40 1.99 6.35
CA CYS A 85 -3.46 2.84 7.08
C CYS A 85 -4.14 3.90 7.96
N SER A 86 -5.46 4.10 7.82
CA SER A 86 -6.18 5.07 8.65
C SER A 86 -6.21 4.62 10.12
N ILE A 87 -5.21 5.15 10.84
CA ILE A 87 -5.28 5.62 12.23
C ILE A 87 -5.22 4.52 13.30
N GLN A 88 -4.07 4.43 13.96
CA GLN A 88 -4.01 4.46 15.42
C GLN A 88 -2.92 5.44 15.87
#